data_AF-A0A1I2RE36-F1
#
_entry.id   AF-A0A1I2RE36-F1
#
_cell.length_a   1.000
_cell.length_b   1.000
_cell.length_c   1.000
_cell.angle_alpha   90.00
_cell.angle_beta   90.00
_cell.angle_gamma   90.00
#
_symmetry.space_group_name_H-M   'P 1'
#
loop_
_entity.id
_entity.type
_entity.pdbx_description
1 polymer ?
#
loop_
_entity_poly.entity_id
_entity_poly.type
_entity_poly.pdbx_seq_one_letter_code
_entity_poly.pdbx_strand_id
1 'polypeptide(L)'
;MDINSFREVIKQREETNDEWTYGVEQCWKKEIEILTEDIPSTISFLKNDCTAEEYSWISEVIDDVVEKVPSRELIQCYKDLMIKFPEECAKYNIAGVIEICENLLKWEEENSKK
;
A
#
# COMPACT_ATOMS: atom_id res chain seq x y z
N MET A 1 6.29 -0.02 10.91
CA MET A 1 5.03 -0.75 11.03
C MET A 1 5.14 -1.88 12.04
N ASP A 2 4.07 -2.13 12.78
CA ASP A 2 3.80 -3.36 13.53
C ASP A 2 3.22 -4.43 12.60
N ILE A 3 4.05 -5.42 12.24
CA ILE A 3 3.70 -6.50 11.30
C ILE A 3 2.57 -7.39 11.85
N ASN A 4 2.49 -7.60 13.17
CA ASN A 4 1.45 -8.45 13.75
C ASN A 4 0.09 -7.74 13.64
N SER A 5 0.05 -6.47 14.02
CA SER A 5 -1.16 -5.65 13.88
C SER A 5 -1.60 -5.54 12.42
N PHE A 6 -0.67 -5.40 11.48
CA PHE A 6 -0.96 -5.40 10.05
C PHE A 6 -1.62 -6.70 9.59
N ARG A 7 -1.05 -7.86 9.96
CA ARG A 7 -1.62 -9.18 9.61
C ARG A 7 -2.98 -9.42 10.24
N GLU A 8 -3.22 -8.91 11.45
CA GLU A 8 -4.55 -8.97 12.07
C GLU A 8 -5.58 -8.13 11.31
N VAL A 9 -5.19 -6.97 10.77
CA VAL A 9 -6.06 -6.14 9.93
C VAL A 9 -6.36 -6.82 8.60
N ILE A 10 -5.37 -7.44 7.95
CA ILE A 10 -5.59 -8.24 6.73
C ILE A 10 -6.61 -9.35 7.00
N LYS A 11 -6.43 -10.10 8.09
CA LYS A 11 -7.37 -11.16 8.44
C LYS A 11 -8.79 -10.63 8.67
N GLN A 12 -8.92 -9.47 9.33
CA GLN A 12 -10.22 -8.79 9.49
C GLN A 12 -10.82 -8.39 8.13
N ARG A 13 -10.00 -7.88 7.21
CA ARG A 13 -10.42 -7.48 5.86
C ARG A 13 -10.91 -8.68 5.04
N GLU A 14 -10.19 -9.81 5.12
CA GLU A 14 -10.54 -11.07 4.46
C GLU A 14 -11.90 -11.62 4.95
N GLU A 15 -12.17 -11.53 6.26
CA GLU A 15 -13.43 -11.96 6.86
C GLU A 15 -14.58 -10.95 6.65
N THR A 16 -14.27 -9.73 6.19
CA THR A 16 -15.25 -8.67 5.99
C THR A 16 -15.96 -8.82 4.64
N ASN A 17 -17.28 -8.77 4.66
CA ASN A 17 -18.10 -8.81 3.46
C ASN A 17 -17.86 -7.55 2.60
N ASP A 18 -17.50 -7.73 1.32
CA ASP A 18 -17.20 -6.63 0.38
C ASP A 18 -18.39 -5.66 0.16
N GLU A 19 -19.63 -6.14 0.31
CA GLU A 19 -20.84 -5.30 0.23
C GLU A 19 -21.07 -4.48 1.51
N TRP A 20 -20.37 -4.79 2.59
CA TRP A 20 -20.38 -3.97 3.80
C TRP A 20 -19.30 -2.88 3.72
N THR A 21 -19.56 -1.88 2.87
CA THR A 21 -18.63 -0.79 2.56
C THR A 21 -18.01 -0.15 3.79
N TYR A 22 -18.81 0.13 4.84
CA TYR A 22 -18.29 0.72 6.08
C TYR A 22 -17.25 -0.18 6.76
N GLY A 23 -17.48 -1.50 6.80
CA GLY A 23 -16.53 -2.45 7.39
C GLY A 23 -15.22 -2.51 6.62
N VAL A 24 -15.30 -2.50 5.28
CA VAL A 24 -14.14 -2.46 4.38
C VAL A 24 -13.33 -1.18 4.61
N GLU A 25 -14.00 -0.01 4.61
CA GLU A 25 -13.35 1.28 4.87
C GLU A 25 -12.65 1.34 6.24
N GLN A 26 -13.24 0.71 7.27
CA GLN A 26 -12.56 0.63 8.58
C GLN A 26 -11.31 -0.24 8.55
N CYS A 27 -11.27 -1.28 7.73
CA CYS A 27 -10.06 -2.10 7.55
C CYS A 27 -8.98 -1.32 6.82
N TRP A 28 -9.32 -0.70 5.67
CA TRP A 28 -8.38 0.14 4.92
C TRP A 28 -7.79 1.25 5.77
N LYS A 29 -8.63 1.96 6.54
CA LYS A 29 -8.15 3.03 7.41
C LYS A 29 -7.09 2.53 8.40
N LYS A 30 -7.31 1.39 9.05
CA LYS A 30 -6.33 0.80 9.99
C LYS A 30 -5.07 0.35 9.26
N GLU A 31 -5.21 -0.25 8.10
CA GLU A 31 -4.07 -0.69 7.28
C GLU A 31 -3.19 0.50 6.89
N ILE A 32 -3.79 1.58 6.37
CA ILE A 32 -3.12 2.83 6.04
C ILE A 32 -2.43 3.41 7.28
N GLU A 33 -3.10 3.45 8.43
CA GLU A 33 -2.51 3.92 9.70
C GLU A 33 -1.24 3.14 10.05
N ILE A 34 -1.27 1.81 9.99
CA ILE A 34 -0.11 0.95 10.31
C ILE A 34 1.01 1.09 9.26
N LEU A 35 0.68 1.15 7.97
CA LEU A 35 1.67 1.30 6.90
C LEU A 35 2.36 2.68 6.95
N THR A 36 1.67 3.71 7.44
CA THR A 36 2.17 5.08 7.50
C THR A 36 2.77 5.49 8.85
N GLU A 37 2.65 4.68 9.90
CA GLU A 37 3.14 5.02 11.25
C GLU A 37 4.66 5.15 11.34
N ASP A 38 5.39 4.29 10.62
CA ASP A 38 6.86 4.21 10.62
C ASP A 38 7.33 3.70 9.26
N ILE A 39 7.60 4.66 8.39
CA ILE A 39 7.96 4.47 6.98
C ILE A 39 9.25 3.68 6.79
N PRO A 40 10.37 3.97 7.50
CA PRO A 40 11.56 3.13 7.44
C PRO A 40 11.27 1.65 7.71
N SER A 41 10.49 1.35 8.75
CA SER A 41 10.12 -0.03 9.07
C SER A 41 9.18 -0.64 8.02
N THR A 42 8.23 0.12 7.48
CA THR A 42 7.36 -0.32 6.37
C THR A 42 8.18 -0.66 5.12
N ILE A 43 9.12 0.20 4.74
CA ILE A 43 10.05 -0.04 3.62
C ILE A 43 10.87 -1.32 3.86
N SER A 44 11.37 -1.52 5.08
CA SER A 44 12.10 -2.74 5.44
C SER A 44 11.23 -3.99 5.25
N PHE A 45 9.98 -3.95 5.72
CA PHE A 45 9.03 -5.04 5.53
C PHE A 45 8.75 -5.31 4.05
N LEU A 46 8.43 -4.28 3.26
CA LEU A 46 8.15 -4.41 1.82
C LEU A 46 9.31 -5.05 1.07
N LYS A 47 10.56 -4.68 1.39
CA LYS A 47 11.75 -5.22 0.71
C LYS A 47 12.05 -6.67 1.11
N ASN A 48 11.89 -7.02 2.39
CA ASN A 48 12.48 -8.24 2.95
C ASN A 48 11.45 -9.33 3.29
N ASP A 49 10.30 -8.95 3.85
CA ASP A 49 9.38 -9.87 4.52
C ASP A 49 8.04 -10.01 3.79
N CYS A 50 7.66 -9.00 2.99
CA CYS A 50 6.37 -8.94 2.31
C CYS A 50 6.20 -10.12 1.34
N THR A 51 5.09 -10.82 1.55
CA THR A 51 4.62 -11.94 0.73
C THR A 51 3.72 -11.46 -0.42
N ALA A 52 3.47 -12.34 -1.40
CA ALA A 52 2.56 -12.04 -2.51
C ALA A 52 1.14 -11.72 -2.01
N GLU A 53 0.64 -12.52 -1.06
CA GLU A 53 -0.69 -12.33 -0.46
C GLU A 53 -0.80 -11.00 0.28
N GLU A 54 0.16 -10.68 1.16
CA GLU A 54 0.19 -9.40 1.86
C GLU A 54 0.28 -8.21 0.88
N TYR A 55 1.04 -8.36 -0.22
CA TYR A 55 1.12 -7.32 -1.25
C TYR A 55 -0.22 -7.10 -1.97
N SER A 56 -0.99 -8.17 -2.20
CA SER A 56 -2.32 -8.06 -2.79
C SER A 56 -3.29 -7.29 -1.89
N TRP A 57 -3.24 -7.49 -0.57
CA TRP A 57 -4.02 -6.69 0.37
C TRP A 57 -3.58 -5.23 0.41
N ILE A 58 -2.26 -4.99 0.49
CA ILE A 58 -1.69 -3.64 0.44
C ILE A 58 -2.13 -2.91 -0.82
N SER A 59 -2.29 -3.61 -1.95
CA SER A 59 -2.68 -3.02 -3.22
C SER A 59 -4.03 -2.28 -3.19
N GLU A 60 -4.90 -2.60 -2.24
CA GLU A 60 -6.19 -1.90 -2.05
C GLU A 60 -6.01 -0.47 -1.53
N VAL A 61 -4.86 -0.13 -0.94
CA VAL A 61 -4.63 1.14 -0.22
C VAL A 61 -3.32 1.86 -0.61
N ILE A 62 -2.64 1.43 -1.68
CA ILE A 62 -1.34 2.00 -2.09
C ILE A 62 -1.42 3.51 -2.33
N ASP A 63 -2.44 3.96 -3.04
CA ASP A 63 -2.65 5.37 -3.39
C ASP A 63 -2.94 6.21 -2.14
N ASP A 64 -3.80 5.74 -1.23
CA ASP A 64 -4.04 6.41 0.06
C ASP A 64 -2.75 6.53 0.90
N VAL A 65 -1.92 5.48 0.91
CA VAL A 65 -0.62 5.49 1.61
C VAL A 65 0.33 6.52 1.00
N VAL A 66 0.41 6.58 -0.34
CA VAL A 66 1.27 7.54 -1.05
C VAL A 66 0.73 8.96 -0.97
N GLU A 67 -0.59 9.17 -0.96
CA GLU A 67 -1.20 10.48 -0.73
C GLU A 67 -0.89 10.99 0.67
N LYS A 68 -1.01 10.13 1.67
CA LYS A 68 -0.70 10.49 3.07
C LYS A 68 0.79 10.71 3.29
N VAL A 69 1.64 9.92 2.65
CA VAL A 69 3.11 10.02 2.75
C VAL A 69 3.76 9.90 1.37
N PRO A 70 3.87 11.01 0.63
CA PRO A 70 4.53 11.02 -0.68
C PRO A 70 6.01 10.65 -0.53
N SER A 71 6.40 9.49 -1.05
CA SER A 71 7.76 8.97 -0.92
C SER A 71 8.22 8.23 -2.17
N ARG A 72 9.30 8.73 -2.79
CA ARG A 72 9.97 8.05 -3.91
C ARG A 72 10.38 6.64 -3.56
N GLU A 73 10.86 6.44 -2.33
CA GLU A 73 11.35 5.14 -1.89
C GLU A 73 10.20 4.13 -1.70
N LEU A 74 9.04 4.57 -1.17
CA LEU A 74 7.86 3.71 -1.06
C LEU A 74 7.37 3.28 -2.46
N ILE A 75 7.23 4.23 -3.39
CA ILE A 75 6.82 3.90 -4.77
C ILE A 75 7.80 2.92 -5.41
N GLN A 76 9.11 3.12 -5.20
CA GLN A 76 10.10 2.19 -5.72
C GLN A 76 9.95 0.78 -5.11
N CYS A 77 9.66 0.67 -3.80
CA CYS A 77 9.41 -0.63 -3.17
C CYS A 77 8.22 -1.34 -3.82
N TYR A 78 7.12 -0.63 -4.07
CA TYR A 78 5.97 -1.22 -4.75
C TYR A 78 6.30 -1.66 -6.18
N LYS A 79 7.09 -0.88 -6.92
CA LYS A 79 7.57 -1.28 -8.26
C LYS A 79 8.44 -2.53 -8.22
N ASP A 80 9.31 -2.64 -7.22
CA ASP A 80 10.14 -3.84 -7.04
C ASP A 80 9.26 -5.06 -6.71
N LEU A 81 8.19 -4.88 -5.94
CA LEU A 81 7.20 -5.92 -5.65
C LEU A 81 6.38 -6.31 -6.88
N MET A 82 6.06 -5.39 -7.80
CA MET A 82 5.44 -5.75 -9.10
C MET A 82 6.32 -6.71 -9.90
N ILE A 83 7.65 -6.53 -9.85
CA ILE A 83 8.61 -7.42 -10.53
C ILE A 83 8.70 -8.77 -9.80
N LYS A 84 8.68 -8.75 -8.46
CA LYS A 84 8.75 -9.95 -7.61
C LYS A 84 7.47 -10.80 -7.69
N PHE A 85 6.30 -10.15 -7.81
CA PHE A 85 4.96 -10.75 -7.79
C PHE A 85 4.13 -10.34 -9.02
N PRO A 86 4.55 -10.73 -10.23
CA PRO A 86 3.91 -10.29 -11.47
C PRO A 86 2.47 -10.79 -11.63
N GLU A 87 2.12 -11.93 -11.05
CA GLU A 87 0.77 -12.49 -11.09
C GLU A 87 -0.22 -11.62 -10.30
N GLU A 88 0.13 -11.24 -9.07
CA GLU A 88 -0.67 -10.33 -8.24
C GLU A 88 -0.80 -8.95 -8.90
N CYS A 89 0.30 -8.44 -9.46
CA CYS A 89 0.30 -7.17 -10.19
C CYS A 89 -0.69 -7.17 -11.36
N ALA A 90 -0.74 -8.27 -12.12
CA ALA A 90 -1.67 -8.40 -13.24
C ALA A 90 -3.12 -8.56 -12.76
N LYS A 91 -3.34 -9.37 -11.72
CA LYS A 91 -4.66 -9.69 -11.17
C LYS A 91 -5.35 -8.45 -10.57
N TYR A 92 -4.61 -7.64 -9.83
CA TYR A 92 -5.14 -6.47 -9.12
C TYR A 92 -4.86 -5.13 -9.83
N ASN A 93 -4.35 -5.17 -11.07
CA ASN A 93 -4.02 -3.98 -11.86
C ASN A 93 -3.12 -2.96 -11.13
N ILE A 94 -2.15 -3.46 -10.36
CA ILE A 94 -1.32 -2.63 -9.48
C ILE A 94 -0.50 -1.60 -10.26
N ALA A 95 -0.11 -1.93 -11.50
CA ALA A 95 0.61 -1.01 -12.39
C ALA A 95 -0.13 0.32 -12.58
N GLY A 96 -1.46 0.29 -12.71
CA GLY A 96 -2.26 1.50 -12.87
C GLY A 96 -2.26 2.38 -11.62
N VAL A 97 -2.35 1.76 -10.43
CA VAL A 97 -2.30 2.47 -9.14
C VAL A 97 -0.93 3.14 -8.95
N ILE A 98 0.15 2.44 -9.32
CA ILE A 98 1.51 2.98 -9.24
C ILE A 98 1.74 4.15 -10.21
N GLU A 99 1.16 4.12 -11.41
CA GLU A 99 1.23 5.26 -12.33
C GLU A 99 0.55 6.52 -11.73
N ILE A 100 -0.60 6.34 -11.08
CA ILE A 100 -1.30 7.42 -10.35
C ILE A 100 -0.38 7.98 -9.25
N CYS A 101 0.23 7.10 -8.44
CA CYS A 101 1.14 7.48 -7.37
C CYS A 101 2.37 8.25 -7.88
N GLU A 102 2.97 7.83 -8.99
CA GLU A 102 4.11 8.53 -9.61
C GLU A 102 3.72 9.93 -10.09
N ASN A 103 2.51 10.09 -10.63
CA ASN A 103 2.00 11.38 -11.07
C ASN A 103 1.68 12.31 -9.89
N LEU A 104 1.11 11.77 -8.81
CA LEU A 104 0.91 12.51 -7.56
C LEU A 104 2.24 13.02 -7.01
N LEU A 105 3.26 12.16 -6.96
CA LEU A 105 4.58 12.54 -6.45
C LEU A 105 5.24 13.64 -7.29
N LYS A 106 5.13 13.58 -8.62
CA LYS A 106 5.59 14.67 -9.51
C LYS A 106 4.86 15.97 -9.21
N TRP A 107 3.54 15.92 -9.06
CA TRP A 107 2.73 17.10 -8.74
C TRP A 107 3.14 17.71 -7.39
N GLU A 108 3.31 16.89 -6.35
CA GLU A 108 3.77 17.34 -5.03
C GLU A 108 5.15 18.00 -5.11
N GLU A 109 6.10 17.43 -5.85
CA GLU A 109 7.45 17.99 -6.01
C GLU A 109 7.48 19.32 -6.78
N GLU A 110 6.57 19.50 -7.73
CA GLU A 110 6.42 20.74 -8.49
C GLU A 110 5.74 21.85 -7.68
N ASN A 111 4.82 21.48 -6.78
CA ASN A 111 4.03 22.43 -5.99
C ASN A 111 4.59 22.70 -4.59
N SER A 112 5.39 21.79 -4.01
CA SER A 112 6.12 21.98 -2.75
C SER A 112 7.34 22.90 -2.86
N LYS A 113 7.73 23.29 -4.08
CA LYS A 113 8.84 24.22 -4.36
C LYS A 113 8.40 25.68 -4.50
N LYS A 114 7.15 26.01 -4.16
CA LYS A 114 6.61 27.38 -4.11
C LYS A 114 6.43 27.84 -2.68
#